data_AF-A0A959NI29-F1
#
_entry.id   AF-A0A959NI29-F1
#
_cell.length_a   1.000
_cell.length_b   1.000
_cell.length_c   1.000
_cell.angle_alpha   90.00
_cell.angle_beta   90.00
_cell.angle_gamma   90.00
#
_symmetry.space_group_name_H-M   'P 1'
#
loop_
_entity.id
_entity.type
_entity.pdbx_description
1 polymer ?
#
loop_
_entity_poly.entity_id
_entity_poly.type
_entity_poly.pdbx_seq_one_letter_code
_entity_poly.pdbx_strand_id
1 'polypeptide(L)'
;IITGVRAYNTNDWMSRYYTKLMNYVKEGGNLIVQYNTSNSIGPVNQKIGPYDFQISRTRVTDENAAVRFLQPDHPVLNFPNKINANDFRGWVQERSIYHASNWDATHFQTIFSMQDIGEKPDEGSLIIAKYGRGFFTYTGLVFFRELPAGVAGAYRLMANIIALNKKKSF
;
A
#
# COMPACT_ATOMS: atom_id res chain seq x y z
N ILE A 1 -6.69 -5.02 10.16
CA ILE A 1 -7.65 -5.40 9.12
C ILE A 1 -6.96 -5.23 7.77
N ILE A 2 -7.01 -6.26 6.92
CA ILE A 2 -6.54 -6.18 5.53
C ILE A 2 -7.78 -6.36 4.67
N THR A 3 -8.02 -5.45 3.73
CA THR A 3 -9.13 -5.62 2.80
C THR A 3 -8.76 -6.60 1.69
N GLY A 4 -9.76 -7.28 1.14
CA GLY A 4 -9.57 -8.09 -0.06
C GLY A 4 -9.15 -7.25 -1.28
N VAL A 5 -8.60 -7.94 -2.26
CA VAL A 5 -8.31 -7.44 -3.60
C VAL A 5 -9.60 -6.88 -4.21
N ARG A 6 -9.59 -5.62 -4.67
CA ARG A 6 -10.73 -4.90 -5.24
C ARG A 6 -11.95 -4.77 -4.30
N ALA A 7 -11.76 -4.90 -2.98
CA ALA A 7 -12.87 -4.89 -2.03
C ALA A 7 -13.81 -3.69 -2.21
N TYR A 8 -13.29 -2.47 -2.39
CA TYR A 8 -14.10 -1.27 -2.58
C TYR A 8 -14.71 -1.17 -3.99
N ASN A 9 -14.23 -1.94 -4.96
CA ASN A 9 -14.83 -1.98 -6.30
C ASN A 9 -15.97 -3.00 -6.42
N THR A 10 -15.91 -4.09 -5.66
CA THR A 10 -16.84 -5.24 -5.80
C THR A 10 -17.86 -5.34 -4.68
N ASN A 11 -17.67 -4.59 -3.59
CA ASN A 11 -18.54 -4.63 -2.43
C ASN A 11 -19.11 -3.24 -2.12
N ASP A 12 -20.31 -2.96 -2.62
CA ASP A 12 -21.00 -1.67 -2.41
C ASP A 12 -21.19 -1.33 -0.92
N TRP A 13 -21.28 -2.37 -0.07
CA TRP A 13 -21.44 -2.21 1.37
C TRP A 13 -20.21 -1.64 2.08
N MET A 14 -19.01 -1.70 1.48
CA MET A 14 -17.78 -1.18 2.10
C MET A 14 -17.87 0.29 2.47
N SER A 15 -18.50 1.09 1.59
CA SER A 15 -18.73 2.53 1.82
C SER A 15 -19.49 2.81 3.12
N ARG A 16 -20.41 1.92 3.51
CA ARG A 16 -21.24 2.05 4.72
C ARG A 16 -20.44 1.86 6.01
N TYR A 17 -19.28 1.20 5.94
CA TYR A 17 -18.41 0.95 7.08
C TYR A 17 -17.28 1.95 7.22
N TYR A 18 -17.20 2.96 6.35
CA TYR A 18 -16.14 3.97 6.38
C TYR A 18 -15.91 4.54 7.79
N THR A 19 -16.95 5.08 8.43
CA THR A 19 -16.83 5.68 9.77
C THR A 19 -16.32 4.69 10.80
N LYS A 20 -16.78 3.43 10.76
CA LYS A 20 -16.33 2.38 11.69
C LYS A 20 -14.86 2.02 11.45
N LEU A 21 -14.45 1.91 10.20
CA LEU A 21 -13.07 1.63 9.82
C LEU A 21 -12.13 2.77 10.22
N MET A 22 -12.53 4.03 10.00
CA MET A 22 -11.75 5.19 10.41
C MET A 22 -11.64 5.30 11.94
N ASN A 23 -12.73 5.01 12.68
CA ASN A 23 -12.67 4.93 14.14
C ASN A 23 -11.73 3.83 14.62
N TYR A 24 -11.79 2.64 14.02
CA TYR A 24 -10.87 1.55 14.31
C TYR A 24 -9.41 1.98 14.12
N VAL A 25 -9.07 2.65 13.01
CA VAL A 25 -7.72 3.17 12.79
C VAL A 25 -7.38 4.24 13.84
N LYS A 26 -8.25 5.23 14.03
CA LYS A 26 -8.06 6.32 15.01
C LYS A 26 -7.76 5.80 16.41
N GLU A 27 -8.36 4.68 16.79
CA GLU A 27 -8.21 4.06 18.11
C GLU A 27 -6.95 3.21 18.29
N GLY A 28 -6.16 2.98 17.24
CA GLY A 28 -4.92 2.16 17.29
C GLY A 28 -4.92 0.99 16.31
N GLY A 29 -5.98 0.83 15.53
CA GLY A 29 -6.08 -0.18 14.50
C GLY A 29 -5.13 0.07 13.33
N ASN A 30 -4.75 -1.01 12.66
CA ASN A 30 -4.05 -0.97 11.38
C ASN A 30 -5.00 -1.40 10.27
N LEU A 31 -5.26 -0.53 9.29
CA LEU A 31 -6.08 -0.80 8.12
C LEU A 31 -5.20 -0.79 6.87
N ILE A 32 -5.20 -1.91 6.15
CA ILE A 32 -4.40 -2.11 4.94
C ILE A 32 -5.39 -2.31 3.78
N VAL A 33 -5.38 -1.36 2.84
CA VAL A 33 -6.17 -1.40 1.62
C VAL A 33 -5.24 -1.73 0.47
N GLN A 34 -5.53 -2.80 -0.25
CA GLN A 34 -4.72 -3.27 -1.37
C GLN A 34 -5.55 -3.33 -2.65
N TYR A 35 -4.91 -2.94 -3.75
CA TYR A 35 -5.37 -3.24 -5.11
C TYR A 35 -6.85 -2.88 -5.34
N ASN A 36 -7.17 -1.59 -5.46
CA ASN A 36 -8.47 -1.16 -5.96
C ASN A 36 -8.25 -0.44 -7.29
N THR A 37 -9.24 -0.50 -8.18
CA THR A 37 -9.16 0.09 -9.52
C THR A 37 -9.88 1.41 -9.58
N SER A 38 -9.40 2.33 -10.42
CA SER A 38 -10.22 3.46 -10.88
C SER A 38 -11.26 2.93 -11.89
N ASN A 39 -12.53 2.93 -11.49
CA ASN A 39 -13.61 2.55 -12.42
C ASN A 39 -13.91 3.69 -13.40
N SER A 40 -14.32 3.35 -14.62
CA SER A 40 -14.81 4.31 -15.62
C SER A 40 -16.22 4.87 -15.33
N ILE A 41 -16.82 4.51 -14.18
CA ILE A 41 -18.15 4.96 -13.72
C ILE A 41 -18.01 6.13 -12.72
N GLY A 42 -16.93 6.91 -12.86
CA GLY A 42 -16.52 7.97 -11.94
C GLY A 42 -15.42 7.53 -10.97
N PRO A 43 -14.73 8.47 -10.32
CA PRO A 43 -13.69 8.16 -9.34
C PRO A 43 -14.25 7.20 -8.30
N VAL A 44 -13.36 6.49 -7.58
CA VAL A 44 -13.75 6.01 -6.25
C VAL A 44 -14.01 7.27 -5.41
N ASN A 45 -15.21 7.84 -5.50
CA ASN A 45 -15.72 8.92 -4.66
C ASN A 45 -15.97 8.42 -3.22
N GLN A 46 -15.66 7.14 -2.97
CA GLN A 46 -15.73 6.54 -1.66
C GLN A 46 -14.47 6.94 -0.92
N LYS A 47 -14.66 7.63 0.22
CA LYS A 47 -13.59 7.82 1.19
C LYS A 47 -13.08 6.42 1.58
N ILE A 48 -11.90 6.05 1.10
CA ILE A 48 -11.28 4.76 1.39
C ILE A 48 -10.27 4.86 2.53
N GLY A 49 -9.73 6.07 2.74
CA GLY A 49 -8.75 6.36 3.79
C GLY A 49 -9.10 7.62 4.57
N PRO A 50 -8.31 7.93 5.61
CA PRO A 50 -8.56 9.05 6.52
C PRO A 50 -8.23 10.42 5.94
N TYR A 51 -7.43 10.46 4.88
CA TYR A 51 -6.98 11.66 4.17
C TYR A 51 -7.15 11.45 2.67
N ASP A 52 -7.19 12.55 1.92
CA ASP A 52 -7.46 12.51 0.49
C ASP A 52 -6.30 11.90 -0.29
N PHE A 53 -6.65 11.00 -1.21
CA PHE A 53 -5.81 10.51 -2.30
C PHE A 53 -6.71 9.94 -3.40
N GLN A 54 -6.16 9.80 -4.59
CA GLN A 54 -6.82 9.19 -5.74
C GLN A 54 -6.12 7.89 -6.12
N ILE A 55 -6.84 7.00 -6.78
CA ILE A 55 -6.28 5.79 -7.39
C ILE A 55 -6.11 6.07 -8.88
N SER A 56 -4.87 6.05 -9.36
CA SER A 56 -4.54 6.25 -10.76
C SER A 56 -4.57 4.93 -11.54
N ARG A 57 -4.23 4.97 -12.83
CA ARG A 57 -3.96 3.77 -13.64
C ARG A 57 -2.46 3.48 -13.79
N THR A 58 -1.62 4.27 -13.11
CA THR A 58 -0.17 4.10 -13.11
C THR A 58 0.19 2.70 -12.63
N ARG A 59 1.24 2.16 -13.24
CA ARG A 59 1.75 0.81 -13.06
C ARG A 59 3.25 0.80 -13.30
N VAL A 60 3.90 -0.19 -12.74
CA VAL A 60 5.26 -0.60 -13.05
C VAL A 60 5.16 -2.06 -13.41
N THR A 61 5.30 -2.35 -14.70
CA THR A 61 5.01 -3.65 -15.31
C THR A 61 6.23 -4.54 -15.41
N ASP A 62 7.44 -3.98 -15.39
CA ASP A 62 8.67 -4.74 -15.31
C ASP A 62 8.88 -5.27 -13.88
N GLU A 63 8.76 -6.59 -13.69
CA GLU A 63 9.02 -7.25 -12.41
C GLU A 63 10.46 -7.09 -11.91
N ASN A 64 11.40 -6.69 -12.77
CA ASN A 64 12.79 -6.41 -12.43
C ASN A 64 13.07 -4.92 -12.20
N ALA A 65 12.08 -4.04 -12.35
CA ALA A 65 12.24 -2.61 -12.11
C ALA A 65 12.87 -2.35 -10.73
N ALA A 66 13.85 -1.45 -10.71
CA ALA A 66 14.58 -1.11 -9.51
C ALA A 66 13.69 -0.38 -8.51
N VAL A 67 13.77 -0.80 -7.24
CA VAL A 67 12.98 -0.22 -6.15
C VAL A 67 13.85 0.73 -5.33
N ARG A 68 13.56 2.03 -5.41
CA ARG A 68 14.23 3.07 -4.62
C ARG A 68 13.48 3.32 -3.32
N PHE A 69 14.19 3.27 -2.20
CA PHE A 69 13.64 3.46 -0.86
C PHE A 69 13.65 4.94 -0.49
N LEU A 70 12.48 5.54 -0.29
CA LEU A 70 12.34 6.98 -0.03
C LEU A 70 12.44 7.32 1.47
N GLN A 71 12.07 6.38 2.32
CA GLN A 71 11.99 6.57 3.78
C GLN A 71 12.76 5.45 4.50
N PRO A 72 14.09 5.35 4.35
CA PRO A 72 14.88 4.19 4.79
C PRO A 72 14.75 3.85 6.28
N ASP A 73 14.43 4.83 7.12
CA ASP A 73 14.23 4.66 8.56
C ASP A 73 12.77 4.39 8.96
N HIS A 74 11.83 4.38 8.00
CA HIS A 74 10.42 4.12 8.29
C HIS A 74 10.23 2.73 8.90
N PRO A 75 9.37 2.56 9.94
CA PRO A 75 9.17 1.26 10.59
C PRO A 75 8.80 0.13 9.64
N VAL A 76 8.05 0.43 8.57
CA VAL A 76 7.64 -0.56 7.55
C VAL A 76 8.84 -1.23 6.84
N LEU A 77 10.01 -0.60 6.83
CA LEU A 77 11.23 -1.15 6.23
C LEU A 77 12.15 -1.82 7.25
N ASN A 78 11.82 -1.74 8.54
CA ASN A 78 12.76 -2.04 9.62
C ASN A 78 12.22 -3.02 10.68
N PHE A 79 10.91 -3.30 10.71
CA PHE A 79 10.34 -4.21 11.69
C PHE A 79 9.07 -4.93 11.19
N PRO A 80 8.92 -6.25 11.45
CA PRO A 80 9.88 -7.14 12.11
C PRO A 80 11.08 -7.52 11.25
N ASN A 81 11.03 -7.27 9.94
CA ASN A 81 12.11 -7.57 9.01
C ASN A 81 12.82 -6.29 8.56
N LYS A 82 14.15 -6.32 8.39
CA LYS A 82 14.87 -5.29 7.63
C LYS A 82 14.66 -5.55 6.14
N ILE A 83 13.98 -4.65 5.44
CA ILE A 83 13.71 -4.73 4.00
C ILE A 83 14.85 -4.04 3.24
N ASN A 84 15.32 -4.69 2.17
CA ASN A 84 16.32 -4.17 1.26
C ASN A 84 16.02 -4.62 -0.18
N ALA A 85 16.87 -4.24 -1.14
CA ALA A 85 16.65 -4.56 -2.55
C ALA A 85 16.50 -6.07 -2.84
N ASN A 86 17.07 -6.95 -2.01
CA ASN A 86 16.93 -8.40 -2.19
C ASN A 86 15.51 -8.91 -1.94
N ASP A 87 14.71 -8.21 -1.14
CA ASP A 87 13.29 -8.53 -0.90
C ASP A 87 12.43 -8.32 -2.17
N PHE A 88 13.00 -7.68 -3.19
CA PHE A 88 12.37 -7.45 -4.49
C PHE A 88 12.87 -8.40 -5.58
N ARG A 89 13.76 -9.35 -5.27
CA ARG A 89 14.22 -10.35 -6.26
C ARG A 89 13.21 -11.49 -6.40
N GLY A 90 13.06 -11.99 -7.62
CA GLY A 90 12.20 -13.13 -7.93
C GLY A 90 10.70 -12.83 -7.85
N TRP A 91 10.33 -11.53 -7.86
CA TRP A 91 8.93 -11.14 -8.03
C TRP A 91 8.43 -11.58 -9.41
N VAL A 92 7.14 -11.90 -9.50
CA VAL A 92 6.55 -12.47 -10.71
C VAL A 92 5.48 -11.54 -11.26
N GLN A 93 5.72 -11.07 -12.50
CA GLN A 93 4.80 -10.24 -13.26
C GLN A 93 4.41 -8.93 -12.55
N GLU A 94 4.91 -7.81 -13.08
CA GLU A 94 4.63 -6.45 -12.57
C GLU A 94 5.20 -6.23 -11.14
N ARG A 95 5.55 -4.98 -10.82
CA ARG A 95 5.84 -4.57 -9.42
C ARG A 95 4.59 -4.12 -8.71
N SER A 96 3.82 -3.28 -9.38
CA SER A 96 2.71 -2.57 -8.77
C SER A 96 1.82 -1.98 -9.82
N ILE A 97 0.53 -1.90 -9.52
CA ILE A 97 -0.48 -1.33 -10.39
C ILE A 97 -1.54 -0.58 -9.58
N TYR A 98 -2.21 0.38 -10.21
CA TYR A 98 -3.24 1.23 -9.60
C TYR A 98 -2.69 2.02 -8.40
N HIS A 99 -1.65 2.79 -8.65
CA HIS A 99 -0.96 3.55 -7.61
C HIS A 99 -1.83 4.66 -7.03
N ALA A 100 -1.48 5.11 -5.84
CA ALA A 100 -2.02 6.35 -5.32
C ALA A 100 -1.51 7.54 -6.15
N SER A 101 -2.32 8.58 -6.30
CA SER A 101 -1.96 9.87 -6.90
C SER A 101 -2.68 10.98 -6.16
N ASN A 102 -2.22 12.23 -6.30
CA ASN A 102 -2.87 13.40 -5.70
C ASN A 102 -3.18 13.20 -4.20
N TRP A 103 -2.25 12.58 -3.47
CA TRP A 103 -2.39 12.34 -2.04
C TRP A 103 -2.03 13.58 -1.25
N ASP A 104 -2.60 13.71 -0.06
CA ASP A 104 -2.20 14.73 0.90
C ASP A 104 -0.80 14.44 1.46
N ALA A 105 0.20 15.16 0.92
CA ALA A 105 1.61 15.02 1.29
C ALA A 105 1.91 15.44 2.74
N THR A 106 0.98 16.11 3.43
CA THR A 106 1.13 16.46 4.85
C THR A 106 1.00 15.23 5.74
N HIS A 107 0.16 14.28 5.33
CA HIS A 107 -0.23 13.14 6.14
C HIS A 107 0.32 11.81 5.63
N PHE A 108 0.48 11.67 4.31
CA PHE A 108 0.98 10.45 3.69
C PHE A 108 2.49 10.47 3.48
N GLN A 109 3.12 9.36 3.84
CA GLN A 109 4.50 9.04 3.48
C GLN A 109 4.50 7.99 2.37
N THR A 110 5.22 8.28 1.29
CA THR A 110 5.50 7.34 0.20
C THR A 110 6.76 6.55 0.52
N ILE A 111 6.73 5.23 0.31
CA ILE A 111 7.83 4.36 0.78
C ILE A 111 8.80 3.99 -0.34
N PHE A 112 8.28 3.80 -1.54
CA PHE A 112 9.05 3.35 -2.70
C PHE A 112 8.87 4.30 -3.88
N SER A 113 9.94 4.47 -4.66
CA SER A 113 9.90 5.03 -6.00
C SER A 113 10.34 3.97 -7.00
N MET A 114 9.56 3.79 -8.07
CA MET A 114 9.78 2.79 -9.13
C MET A 114 9.34 3.36 -10.48
N GLN A 115 9.83 2.77 -11.57
CA GLN A 115 9.44 3.13 -12.93
C GLN A 115 9.78 2.00 -13.89
N ASP A 116 9.00 1.89 -14.97
CA ASP A 116 9.42 1.12 -16.14
C ASP A 116 10.46 1.92 -16.96
N ILE A 117 11.18 1.21 -17.84
CA ILE A 117 12.21 1.82 -18.69
C ILE A 117 11.58 2.91 -19.56
N GLY A 118 12.12 4.12 -19.49
CA GLY A 118 11.64 5.27 -20.27
C GLY A 118 10.44 6.00 -19.64
N GLU A 119 9.88 5.49 -18.55
CA GLU A 119 8.82 6.18 -17.80
C GLU A 119 9.38 7.08 -16.69
N LYS A 120 8.53 7.96 -16.15
CA LYS A 120 8.88 8.82 -15.02
C LYS A 120 8.86 8.02 -13.71
N PRO A 121 9.72 8.36 -12.72
CA PRO A 121 9.61 7.82 -11.37
C PRO A 121 8.20 8.05 -10.80
N ASP A 122 7.62 7.01 -10.22
CA ASP A 122 6.35 7.05 -9.50
C ASP A 122 6.54 6.57 -8.06
N GLU A 123 5.83 7.21 -7.12
CA GLU A 123 5.97 6.97 -5.67
C GLU A 123 4.70 6.42 -5.00
N GLY A 124 3.63 6.19 -5.77
CA GLY A 124 2.29 5.89 -5.26
C GLY A 124 2.02 4.41 -4.99
N SER A 125 3.02 3.54 -5.16
CA SER A 125 2.87 2.08 -4.99
C SER A 125 2.62 1.66 -3.52
N LEU A 126 3.10 2.43 -2.55
CA LEU A 126 2.88 2.21 -1.12
C LEU A 126 2.88 3.55 -0.38
N ILE A 127 1.69 3.98 0.04
CA ILE A 127 1.50 5.19 0.86
C ILE A 127 0.97 4.80 2.25
N ILE A 128 1.51 5.45 3.28
CA ILE A 128 1.20 5.16 4.68
C ILE A 128 0.91 6.46 5.40
N ALA A 129 -0.17 6.49 6.18
CA ALA A 129 -0.51 7.61 7.05
C ALA A 129 -0.76 7.12 8.48
N LYS A 130 -0.29 7.89 9.46
CA LYS A 130 -0.79 7.78 10.83
C LYS A 130 -2.13 8.49 10.92
N TYR A 131 -3.10 7.86 11.60
CA TYR A 131 -4.38 8.50 11.89
C TYR A 131 -4.80 8.17 13.32
N GLY A 132 -4.89 9.19 14.16
CA GLY A 132 -5.01 9.01 15.61
C GLY A 132 -3.84 8.18 16.15
N ARG A 133 -4.16 7.04 16.77
CA ARG A 133 -3.17 6.10 17.33
C ARG A 133 -2.77 4.96 16.39
N GLY A 134 -3.42 4.84 15.24
CA GLY A 134 -3.23 3.74 14.31
C GLY A 134 -2.64 4.14 12.97
N PHE A 135 -2.71 3.20 12.03
CA PHE A 135 -2.14 3.34 10.71
C PHE A 135 -3.15 3.00 9.62
N PHE A 136 -3.10 3.78 8.55
CA PHE A 136 -3.74 3.47 7.29
C PHE A 136 -2.66 3.27 6.24
N THR A 137 -2.77 2.18 5.47
CA THR A 137 -1.91 1.89 4.33
C THR A 137 -2.76 1.69 3.08
N TYR A 138 -2.40 2.36 1.99
CA TYR A 138 -2.83 1.97 0.66
C TYR A 138 -1.63 1.41 -0.12
N THR A 139 -1.83 0.28 -0.80
CA THR A 139 -0.79 -0.32 -1.63
C THR A 139 -1.32 -0.78 -2.98
N GLY A 140 -0.57 -0.42 -4.03
CA GLY A 140 -0.69 -0.94 -5.38
C GLY A 140 0.30 -2.06 -5.69
N LEU A 141 1.18 -2.45 -4.75
CA LEU A 141 2.07 -3.61 -4.93
C LEU A 141 1.25 -4.86 -5.21
N VAL A 142 1.71 -5.69 -6.14
CA VAL A 142 0.96 -6.88 -6.61
C VAL A 142 1.05 -8.07 -5.66
N PHE A 143 0.86 -7.85 -4.35
CA PHE A 143 0.90 -8.90 -3.32
C PHE A 143 0.00 -10.11 -3.64
N PHE A 144 -1.11 -9.90 -4.34
CA PHE A 144 -2.01 -10.98 -4.76
C PHE A 144 -1.39 -11.93 -5.80
N ARG A 145 -0.29 -11.54 -6.46
CA ARG A 145 0.55 -12.41 -7.32
C ARG A 145 1.71 -12.98 -6.52
N GLU A 146 2.42 -12.11 -5.79
CA GLU A 146 3.66 -12.47 -5.12
C GLU A 146 3.48 -13.43 -3.95
N LEU A 147 2.42 -13.24 -3.15
CA LEU A 147 2.17 -14.11 -2.02
C LEU A 147 1.83 -15.54 -2.49
N PRO A 148 0.86 -15.78 -3.40
CA PRO A 148 0.63 -17.13 -3.93
C PRO A 148 1.85 -17.75 -4.63
N ALA A 149 2.72 -16.95 -5.24
CA ALA A 149 3.95 -17.41 -5.88
C ALA A 149 5.07 -17.77 -4.88
N GLY A 150 4.88 -17.55 -3.57
CA GLY A 150 5.86 -17.92 -2.56
C GLY A 150 7.03 -16.95 -2.44
N VAL A 151 6.90 -15.71 -2.92
CA VAL A 151 8.00 -14.73 -2.93
C VAL A 151 8.28 -14.22 -1.53
N ALA A 152 9.39 -14.70 -0.94
CA ALA A 152 9.71 -14.46 0.47
C ALA A 152 9.78 -12.98 0.87
N GLY A 153 10.31 -12.12 -0.01
CA GLY A 153 10.39 -10.68 0.27
C GLY A 153 9.03 -9.98 0.30
N ALA A 154 8.07 -10.43 -0.50
CA ALA A 154 6.70 -9.93 -0.45
C ALA A 154 6.02 -10.29 0.88
N TYR A 155 6.23 -11.52 1.38
CA TYR A 155 5.77 -11.92 2.72
C TYR A 155 6.40 -11.09 3.83
N ARG A 156 7.72 -10.83 3.76
CA ARG A 156 8.44 -10.00 4.75
C ARG A 156 7.88 -8.59 4.79
N LEU A 157 7.68 -7.96 3.63
CA LEU A 157 7.10 -6.62 3.54
C LEU A 157 5.65 -6.59 4.05
N MET A 158 4.81 -7.55 3.65
CA MET A 158 3.43 -7.65 4.17
C MET A 158 3.40 -7.80 5.69
N ALA A 159 4.28 -8.63 6.27
CA ALA A 159 4.41 -8.78 7.71
C ALA A 159 4.79 -7.45 8.40
N ASN A 160 5.68 -6.66 7.81
CA ASN A 160 6.04 -5.34 8.31
C ASN A 160 4.86 -4.36 8.27
N ILE A 161 4.10 -4.33 7.16
CA ILE A 161 2.91 -3.49 7.06
C ILE A 161 1.90 -3.88 8.15
N ILE A 162 1.65 -5.18 8.35
CA ILE A 162 0.77 -5.69 9.42
C ILE A 162 1.24 -5.24 10.80
N ALA A 163 2.55 -5.26 11.04
CA ALA A 163 3.16 -4.93 12.33
C ALA A 163 3.23 -3.42 12.65
N LEU A 164 2.81 -2.52 11.76
CA LEU A 164 2.93 -1.06 11.97
C LEU A 164 2.28 -0.56 13.27
N ASN A 165 1.17 -1.16 13.69
CA ASN A 165 0.52 -0.79 14.95
C ASN A 165 1.00 -1.60 16.17
N LYS A 166 2.04 -2.42 16.01
CA LYS A 166 2.67 -3.16 17.11
C LYS A 166 3.84 -2.35 17.64
N LYS A 167 3.96 -2.30 18.97
CA LYS A 167 5.18 -1.86 19.62
C LYS A 167 6.19 -3.01 19.53
N LYS A 168 7.43 -2.70 19.14
CA LYS A 168 8.55 -3.62 19.31
C LYS A 168 8.66 -3.89 20.81
N SER A 169 8.34 -5.11 21.24
CA SER A 169 8.61 -5.51 22.63
C SER A 169 10.10 -5.72 22.74
N PHE A 170 10.73 -5.00 23.67
CA PHE A 170 12.11 -5.23 24.08
C PHE A 170 12.13 -6.24 25.22
#